data_AF-C3ZX21-F1
#
_entry.id   AF-C3ZX21-F1
#
_cell.length_a   1.000
_cell.length_b   1.000
_cell.length_c   1.000
_cell.angle_alpha   90.00
_cell.angle_beta   90.00
_cell.angle_gamma   90.00
#
_symmetry.space_group_name_H-M   'P 1'
#
loop_
_entity.id
_entity.type
_entity.pdbx_description
1 polymer ?
#
loop_
_entity_poly.entity_id
_entity_poly.type
_entity_poly.pdbx_seq_one_letter_code
_entity_poly.pdbx_strand_id
1 'polypeptide(L)' 'RRKPRLTGLSKQRQAANERERVRMQNLTAALGVLREHIPPPVAPKDKRLSKIETLKLAIGYIDYLRRVLQE' A
#
# COMPACT_ATOMS: atom_id res chain seq x y z
N ARG A 1 -36.89 -10.42 5.09
CA ARG A 1 -36.88 -8.93 5.20
C ARG A 1 -36.31 -8.34 3.91
N ARG A 2 -37.04 -7.50 3.16
CA ARG A 2 -36.54 -6.85 1.94
C ARG A 2 -35.58 -5.71 2.31
N LYS A 3 -34.40 -5.63 1.67
CA LYS A 3 -33.43 -4.54 1.91
C LYS A 3 -34.05 -3.19 1.54
N PRO A 4 -33.87 -2.12 2.34
CA PRO A 4 -34.42 -0.81 2.02
C PRO A 4 -33.90 -0.31 0.68
N ARG A 5 -34.79 0.24 -0.16
CA ARG A 5 -34.38 0.87 -1.43
C ARG A 5 -33.64 2.16 -1.11
N LEU A 6 -32.38 2.21 -1.48
CA LEU A 6 -31.53 3.39 -1.31
C LEU A 6 -32.00 4.48 -2.27
N THR A 7 -32.15 5.70 -1.77
CA THR A 7 -32.40 6.89 -2.58
C THR A 7 -31.27 7.11 -3.59
N GLY A 8 -31.52 7.87 -4.67
CA GLY A 8 -30.50 8.15 -5.72
C GLY A 8 -29.18 8.68 -5.16
N LEU A 9 -29.25 9.60 -4.18
CA LEU A 9 -28.09 10.13 -3.44
C LEU A 9 -27.34 9.04 -2.68
N SER A 10 -28.07 8.10 -2.06
CA SER A 10 -27.48 6.99 -1.30
C SER A 10 -26.78 5.98 -2.22
N LYS A 11 -27.31 5.73 -3.43
CA LYS A 11 -26.65 4.91 -4.46
C LYS A 11 -25.37 5.57 -4.98
N GLN A 12 -25.38 6.89 -5.23
CA GLN A 12 -24.19 7.62 -5.66
C GLN A 12 -23.09 7.57 -4.59
N ARG A 13 -23.45 7.77 -3.31
CA ARG A 13 -22.50 7.64 -2.20
C ARG A 13 -21.91 6.24 -2.10
N GLN A 14 -22.71 5.19 -2.27
CA GLN A 14 -22.19 3.82 -2.30
C GLN A 14 -21.23 3.58 -3.46
N ALA A 15 -21.56 4.06 -4.66
CA ALA A 15 -20.68 3.95 -5.81
C ALA A 15 -19.35 4.70 -5.60
N ALA A 16 -19.38 5.89 -4.97
CA ALA A 16 -18.17 6.63 -4.62
C ALA A 16 -17.31 5.89 -3.58
N ASN A 17 -17.93 5.35 -2.52
CA ASN A 17 -17.23 4.56 -1.50
C ASN A 17 -16.58 3.30 -2.09
N GLU A 18 -17.26 2.64 -3.02
CA GLU A 18 -16.71 1.45 -3.70
C GLU A 18 -15.48 1.81 -4.52
N ARG A 19 -15.52 2.92 -5.28
CA ARG A 19 -14.35 3.39 -6.04
C ARG A 19 -13.17 3.70 -5.12
N GLU A 20 -13.41 4.35 -4.00
CA GLU A 20 -12.35 4.65 -3.03
C GLU A 20 -11.79 3.38 -2.39
N ARG A 21 -12.64 2.39 -2.11
CA ARG A 21 -12.20 1.07 -1.64
C ARG A 21 -11.26 0.41 -2.64
N VAL A 22 -11.63 0.38 -3.92
CA VAL A 22 -10.78 -0.19 -4.99
C VAL A 22 -9.47 0.60 -5.11
N ARG A 23 -9.52 1.93 -5.06
CA ARG A 23 -8.31 2.77 -5.07
C ARG A 23 -7.36 2.42 -3.92
N MET A 24 -7.89 2.25 -2.72
CA MET A 24 -7.12 1.89 -1.53
C MET A 24 -6.60 0.44 -1.56
N GLN A 25 -7.33 -0.49 -2.18
CA GLN A 25 -6.84 -1.86 -2.44
C GLN A 25 -5.63 -1.84 -3.38
N ASN A 26 -5.71 -1.09 -4.48
CA ASN A 26 -4.58 -0.94 -5.42
C ASN A 26 -3.36 -0.32 -4.74
N LEU A 27 -3.54 0.72 -3.91
CA LEU A 27 -2.46 1.32 -3.12
C LEU A 27 -1.83 0.31 -2.15
N THR A 28 -2.66 -0.51 -1.49
CA THR A 28 -2.19 -1.52 -0.54
C THR A 28 -1.41 -2.64 -1.24
N ALA A 29 -1.86 -3.04 -2.44
CA ALA A 29 -1.15 -4.01 -3.28
C ALA A 29 0.20 -3.48 -3.75
N ALA A 30 0.27 -2.23 -4.24
CA ALA A 30 1.53 -1.58 -4.61
C ALA A 30 2.51 -1.47 -3.43
N LEU A 31 2.02 -1.17 -2.22
CA LEU A 31 2.85 -1.20 -1.01
C LEU A 31 3.30 -2.62 -0.64
N GLY A 32 2.53 -3.65 -1.01
CA GLY A 32 2.94 -5.06 -0.91
C GLY A 32 4.16 -5.33 -1.79
N VAL A 33 4.07 -5.00 -3.07
CA VAL A 33 5.18 -5.13 -4.04
C VAL A 33 6.43 -4.38 -3.55
N LEU A 34 6.28 -3.16 -3.04
CA LEU A 34 7.42 -2.41 -2.51
C LEU A 34 8.14 -3.14 -1.36
N ARG A 35 7.40 -3.87 -0.50
CA ARG A 35 8.01 -4.64 0.60
C ARG A 35 8.87 -5.81 0.11
N GLU A 36 8.48 -6.43 -1.00
CA GLU A 36 9.24 -7.55 -1.60
C GLU A 36 10.61 -7.10 -2.12
N HIS A 37 10.75 -5.81 -2.42
CA HIS A 37 12.02 -5.21 -2.83
C HIS A 37 12.88 -4.70 -1.66
N ILE A 38 12.41 -4.78 -0.41
CA ILE A 38 13.21 -4.42 0.76
C ILE A 38 14.12 -5.61 1.14
N PRO A 39 15.45 -5.41 1.24
CA PRO A 39 16.38 -6.51 1.47
C PRO A 39 16.14 -7.21 2.83
N PRO A 40 16.15 -8.57 2.89
CA PRO A 40 15.90 -9.34 4.12
C PRO A 40 16.83 -9.05 5.31
N PRO A 41 18.11 -8.67 5.16
CA PRO A 41 18.95 -8.27 6.31
C PRO A 41 18.45 -7.01 7.03
N VAL A 42 17.60 -6.21 6.37
CA VAL A 42 17.09 -4.93 6.88
C VAL A 42 15.67 -5.06 7.43
N ALA A 43 14.94 -6.12 7.06
CA ALA A 43 13.61 -6.45 7.55
C ALA A 43 13.65 -7.71 8.44
N PRO A 44 13.07 -7.72 9.66
CA PRO A 44 13.04 -8.94 10.47
C PRO A 44 12.31 -10.06 9.72
N LYS A 45 12.91 -11.25 9.65
CA LYS A 45 12.48 -12.37 8.78
C LYS A 45 10.99 -12.76 8.91
N ASP A 46 10.36 -12.45 10.03
CA ASP A 46 8.96 -12.78 10.31
C ASP A 46 8.07 -11.55 10.58
N LYS A 47 8.59 -10.32 10.42
CA LYS A 47 7.85 -9.09 10.69
C LYS A 47 7.39 -8.43 9.39
N ARG A 48 6.07 -8.31 9.23
CA ARG A 48 5.51 -7.44 8.19
C ARG A 48 5.78 -5.97 8.54
N LEU A 49 6.52 -5.29 7.67
CA LEU A 49 6.81 -3.86 7.81
C LEU A 49 5.53 -3.00 7.78
N SER A 50 5.43 -2.03 8.68
CA SER A 50 4.41 -0.98 8.62
C SER A 50 4.57 -0.10 7.37
N LYS A 51 3.56 0.71 7.05
CA LYS A 51 3.61 1.63 5.89
C LYS A 51 4.81 2.58 5.98
N ILE A 52 5.02 3.17 7.16
CA ILE A 52 6.10 4.14 7.39
C ILE A 52 7.47 3.44 7.35
N GLU A 53 7.62 2.29 8.00
CA GLU A 53 8.87 1.51 7.93
C GLU A 53 9.21 1.15 6.48
N THR A 54 8.23 0.66 5.70
CA THR A 54 8.42 0.30 4.29
C THR A 54 8.95 1.49 3.47
N LEU A 55 8.34 2.67 3.63
CA LEU A 55 8.74 3.87 2.90
C LEU A 55 10.14 4.36 3.30
N LYS A 56 10.44 4.38 4.60
CA LYS A 56 11.77 4.79 5.10
C LYS A 56 12.87 3.85 4.62
N LEU A 57 12.64 2.54 4.67
CA LEU A 57 13.60 1.54 4.20
C LEU A 57 13.80 1.60 2.69
N ALA A 58 12.73 1.82 1.91
CA ALA A 58 12.84 1.99 0.46
C ALA A 58 13.74 3.17 0.08
N ILE A 59 13.55 4.34 0.71
CA ILE A 59 14.38 5.53 0.48
C ILE A 59 15.84 5.22 0.82
N GLY A 60 16.10 4.69 2.01
CA GLY A 60 17.46 4.36 2.44
C GLY A 60 18.13 3.32 1.54
N TYR A 61 17.37 2.36 1.01
CA TYR A 61 17.91 1.35 0.11
C TYR A 61 18.24 1.91 -1.28
N ILE A 62 17.41 2.81 -1.82
CA ILE A 62 17.74 3.53 -3.06
C ILE A 62 19.03 4.32 -2.89
N ASP A 63 19.20 5.03 -1.76
CA ASP A 63 20.41 5.80 -1.48
C ASP A 63 21.65 4.91 -1.31
N TYR A 64 21.50 3.74 -0.67
CA TYR A 64 22.55 2.75 -0.57
C TYR A 64 23.00 2.24 -1.94
N LEU A 65 22.05 1.80 -2.78
CA LEU A 65 22.36 1.31 -4.13
C LEU A 65 23.04 2.38 -4.99
N ARG A 66 22.62 3.65 -4.85
CA ARG A 66 23.27 4.77 -5.53
C ARG A 66 24.74 4.92 -5.15
N ARG A 67 25.10 4.74 -3.87
CA ARG A 67 26.49 4.80 -3.39
C ARG A 67 27.31 3.63 -3.92
N VAL A 68 26.77 2.41 -3.84
CA VAL A 68 27.44 1.19 -4.33
C VAL A 68 27.78 1.27 -5.81
N LEU A 69 26.95 1.95 -6.62
CA LEU A 69 27.20 2.13 -8.06
C LEU A 69 28.15 3.28 -8.40
N GLN A 70 28.51 4.12 -7.43
CA GLN A 70 29.44 5.24 -7.59
C GLN A 70 30.86 4.93 -7.09
N GLU A 71 31.05 3.77 -6.44
CA GLU A 71 32.33 3.17 -6.07
C GLU A 71 32.73 2.10 -7.09
#